data_AF-A0A4V3RSC1-F1
#
_entry.id   AF-A0A4V3RSC1-F1
#
_cell.length_a   1.000
_cell.length_b   1.000
_cell.length_c   1.000
_cell.angle_alpha   90.00
_cell.angle_beta   90.00
_cell.angle_gamma   90.00
#
_symmetry.space_group_name_H-M   'P 1'
#
loop_
_entity.id
_entity.type
_entity.pdbx_description
1 polymer ?
#
loop_
_entity_poly.entity_id
_entity_poly.type
_entity_poly.pdbx_seq_one_letter_code
_entity_poly.pdbx_strand_id
1 'polypeptide(L)'
;MGEKTYAFPAGFLWGGATAANQYEGGWLDGGKGASVPDHITGGTVSTPRRWTREIEEGTYYPSHEAVDFYHRYKEDIALMAEMGFNVFRLSINWGRIYPNGDDKTPNEEGLAFYHDVFKECRKYGIEPLVTLSHYETPWALTEKYNGWASREVIDHFVRYATTCFQEYKDEVKYWLTFNEINCAMMPFGTIMGLGMVPESDVMDFGASETHEQVQKRFQALHHQFVASAKAVQIGHAINPNFMIGCMIAGGLAYPYTCNPKDALAAQNKNNMSNYFCGDVQVRGVYPYFAKRFFKENDIHLDITTDDEIELLNGTVDFYSFSYYMSSTETVDEELKAAKGNVFAGVPNPYLETSEWGWQIDPEGLRWYLNDVYGRYEIPLMIVENGLGAVDVRGEDGKFHDVYRIDYLRKHIEQMGEAIEDGVDLLGYTMWGCVDLVSASTGEMKKRYGFIYVDKDNDGNGDLHREKKDSFDWYKKVIASNGKELD
;
A
#
# COMPACT_ATOMS: atom_id res chain seq x y z
N MET A 1 -24.52 24.72 7.02
CA MET A 1 -23.42 23.85 7.48
C MET A 1 -23.53 23.79 8.98
N GLY A 2 -23.72 22.60 9.55
CA GLY A 2 -23.71 22.43 11.01
C GLY A 2 -22.33 22.75 11.55
N GLU A 3 -22.25 23.10 12.84
CA GLU A 3 -20.98 23.29 13.53
C GLU A 3 -20.24 21.95 13.56
N LYS A 4 -18.98 21.90 13.06
CA LYS A 4 -18.17 20.66 13.12
C LYS A 4 -17.97 20.29 14.58
N THR A 5 -18.34 19.07 14.96
CA THR A 5 -18.26 18.61 16.35
C THR A 5 -16.94 17.93 16.69
N TYR A 6 -16.20 17.46 15.69
CA TYR A 6 -14.94 16.74 15.87
C TYR A 6 -13.70 17.65 15.86
N ALA A 7 -12.62 17.14 16.46
CA ALA A 7 -11.28 17.71 16.34
C ALA A 7 -10.25 16.60 16.21
N PHE A 8 -9.33 16.72 15.24
CA PHE A 8 -8.18 15.83 15.15
C PHE A 8 -7.27 16.00 16.37
N PRO A 9 -6.68 14.92 16.89
CA PRO A 9 -5.85 14.98 18.08
C PRO A 9 -4.63 15.89 17.86
N ALA A 10 -4.11 16.44 18.96
CA ALA A 10 -2.85 17.17 18.92
C ALA A 10 -1.72 16.21 18.54
N GLY A 11 -0.97 16.55 17.49
CA GLY A 11 0.08 15.66 16.95
C GLY A 11 -0.42 14.61 15.97
N PHE A 12 -1.65 14.73 15.45
CA PHE A 12 -2.12 13.90 14.33
C PHE A 12 -1.12 13.93 13.17
N LEU A 13 -0.76 12.76 12.65
CA LEU A 13 0.26 12.62 11.62
C LEU A 13 -0.34 12.89 10.24
N TRP A 14 -0.16 14.11 9.73
CA TRP A 14 -0.57 14.52 8.39
C TRP A 14 0.60 14.44 7.41
N GLY A 15 0.38 13.75 6.29
CA GLY A 15 1.41 13.69 5.26
C GLY A 15 0.97 13.03 3.97
N GLY A 16 1.95 12.40 3.34
CA GLY A 16 1.80 11.72 2.06
C GLY A 16 2.61 10.43 2.00
N ALA A 17 2.22 9.55 1.10
CA ALA A 17 2.80 8.23 0.92
C ALA A 17 3.28 8.01 -0.51
N THR A 18 4.39 7.29 -0.63
CA THR A 18 4.98 6.82 -1.88
C THR A 18 5.50 5.39 -1.72
N ALA A 19 5.89 4.75 -2.82
CA ALA A 19 6.59 3.47 -2.84
C ALA A 19 7.84 3.57 -3.71
N ALA A 20 8.94 2.98 -3.27
CA ALA A 20 10.24 3.12 -3.90
C ALA A 20 10.21 2.74 -5.39
N ASN A 21 9.63 1.59 -5.73
CA ASN A 21 9.50 1.10 -7.10
C ASN A 21 8.66 2.00 -8.03
N GLN A 22 7.79 2.86 -7.49
CA GLN A 22 6.94 3.78 -8.25
C GLN A 22 7.50 5.19 -8.34
N TYR A 23 8.50 5.51 -7.50
CA TYR A 23 8.89 6.88 -7.21
C TYR A 23 10.40 7.14 -7.36
N GLU A 24 11.27 6.24 -6.88
CA GLU A 24 12.71 6.44 -6.81
C GLU A 24 13.41 6.52 -8.17
N GLY A 25 13.18 5.56 -9.06
CA GLY A 25 14.02 5.39 -10.26
C GLY A 25 15.42 4.91 -9.89
N GLY A 26 16.42 5.24 -10.73
CA GLY A 26 17.82 4.86 -10.48
C GLY A 26 17.97 3.36 -10.22
N TRP A 27 17.35 2.53 -11.06
CA TRP A 27 17.08 1.12 -10.77
C TRP A 27 18.32 0.23 -10.64
N LEU A 28 19.47 0.67 -11.16
CA LEU A 28 20.79 0.05 -10.96
C LEU A 28 21.80 0.98 -10.27
N ASP A 29 21.40 2.20 -9.93
CA ASP A 29 22.28 3.16 -9.29
C ASP A 29 22.57 2.73 -7.86
N GLY A 30 23.76 3.07 -7.38
CA GLY A 30 24.19 2.73 -6.03
C GLY A 30 24.40 1.22 -5.80
N GLY A 31 24.56 0.42 -6.86
CA GLY A 31 24.68 -1.04 -6.76
C GLY A 31 23.36 -1.76 -6.46
N LYS A 32 22.21 -1.11 -6.67
CA LYS A 32 20.88 -1.73 -6.53
C LYS A 32 20.75 -2.96 -7.44
N GLY A 33 20.21 -4.05 -6.89
CA GLY A 33 19.77 -5.21 -7.68
C GLY A 33 18.37 -5.06 -8.23
N ALA A 34 18.05 -5.81 -9.29
CA ALA A 34 16.71 -5.82 -9.88
C ALA A 34 15.68 -6.36 -8.86
N SER A 35 14.51 -5.73 -8.83
CA SER A 35 13.34 -6.21 -8.08
C SER A 35 12.20 -6.58 -9.03
N VAL A 36 11.18 -7.26 -8.51
CA VAL A 36 10.01 -7.68 -9.31
C VAL A 36 9.45 -6.56 -10.21
N PRO A 37 9.23 -5.32 -9.74
CA PRO A 37 8.73 -4.23 -10.59
C PRO A 37 9.62 -3.88 -11.79
N ASP A 38 10.94 -4.08 -11.68
CA ASP A 38 11.89 -3.82 -12.77
C ASP A 38 11.73 -4.81 -13.93
N HIS A 39 11.04 -5.91 -13.68
CA HIS A 39 10.67 -6.92 -14.66
C HIS A 39 9.23 -6.75 -15.16
N ILE A 40 8.52 -5.66 -14.81
CA ILE A 40 7.12 -5.45 -15.20
C ILE A 40 6.99 -4.24 -16.13
N THR A 41 6.54 -4.50 -17.36
CA THR A 41 6.40 -3.48 -18.41
C THR A 41 5.33 -2.44 -18.08
N GLY A 42 5.36 -1.32 -18.80
CA GLY A 42 4.22 -0.40 -18.84
C GLY A 42 2.97 -1.05 -19.45
N GLY A 43 1.80 -0.51 -19.12
CA GLY A 43 0.51 -0.89 -19.66
C GLY A 43 -0.41 0.33 -19.80
N THR A 44 -1.69 0.08 -20.01
CA THR A 44 -2.76 1.09 -20.02
C THR A 44 -4.05 0.50 -19.43
N VAL A 45 -5.08 1.32 -19.26
CA VAL A 45 -6.42 0.84 -18.87
C VAL A 45 -6.95 -0.27 -19.80
N SER A 46 -6.56 -0.29 -21.07
CA SER A 46 -7.01 -1.27 -22.07
C SER A 46 -5.96 -2.33 -22.43
N THR A 47 -4.71 -2.18 -21.99
CA THR A 47 -3.60 -3.09 -22.31
C THR A 47 -2.91 -3.49 -21.01
N PRO A 48 -3.03 -4.76 -20.58
CA PRO A 48 -2.44 -5.19 -19.32
C PRO A 48 -0.91 -5.10 -19.36
N ARG A 49 -0.32 -4.90 -18.19
CA ARG A 49 1.13 -4.99 -18.01
C ARG A 49 1.58 -6.44 -18.25
N ARG A 50 2.83 -6.63 -18.64
CA ARG A 50 3.47 -7.96 -18.68
C ARG A 50 4.61 -8.01 -17.69
N TRP A 51 4.89 -9.18 -17.15
CA TRP A 51 6.18 -9.44 -16.53
C TRP A 51 7.10 -10.15 -17.54
N THR A 52 8.40 -9.91 -17.44
CA THR A 52 9.40 -10.51 -18.32
C THR A 52 10.49 -11.16 -17.47
N ARG A 53 10.88 -12.39 -17.80
CA ARG A 53 11.95 -13.07 -17.05
C ARG A 53 13.29 -12.34 -17.19
N GLU A 54 13.58 -11.89 -18.40
CA GLU A 54 14.75 -11.06 -18.72
C GLU A 54 14.29 -9.64 -19.04
N ILE A 55 15.20 -8.67 -18.94
CA ILE A 55 14.94 -7.30 -19.40
C ILE A 55 15.03 -7.27 -20.93
N GLU A 56 13.93 -6.91 -21.58
CA GLU A 56 13.82 -6.82 -23.04
C GLU A 56 14.35 -5.47 -23.53
N GLU A 57 15.34 -5.49 -24.43
CA GLU A 57 15.87 -4.27 -25.05
C GLU A 57 14.76 -3.54 -25.84
N GLY A 58 14.60 -2.23 -25.61
CA GLY A 58 13.59 -1.41 -26.27
C GLY A 58 12.18 -1.52 -25.66
N THR A 59 11.99 -2.30 -24.59
CA THR A 59 10.74 -2.35 -23.83
C THR A 59 10.73 -1.30 -22.71
N TYR A 60 9.59 -0.65 -22.49
CA TYR A 60 9.42 0.33 -21.43
C TYR A 60 9.08 -0.34 -20.08
N TYR A 61 9.93 -0.13 -19.09
CA TYR A 61 9.76 -0.55 -17.70
C TYR A 61 9.63 0.69 -16.80
N PRO A 62 8.41 1.04 -16.37
CA PRO A 62 8.16 2.30 -15.67
C PRO A 62 9.00 2.52 -14.41
N SER A 63 9.33 1.46 -13.66
CA SER A 63 10.09 1.56 -12.40
C SER A 63 11.56 1.94 -12.62
N HIS A 64 12.10 1.77 -13.84
CA HIS A 64 13.53 1.98 -14.09
C HIS A 64 13.97 3.42 -13.85
N GLU A 65 13.15 4.36 -14.31
CA GLU A 65 13.33 5.80 -14.10
C GLU A 65 12.29 6.38 -13.13
N ALA A 66 11.08 5.82 -13.10
CA ALA A 66 9.96 6.32 -12.30
C ALA A 66 9.80 7.85 -12.46
N VAL A 67 9.94 8.61 -11.37
CA VAL A 67 10.00 10.08 -11.39
C VAL A 67 11.29 10.63 -10.76
N ASP A 68 12.33 9.80 -10.69
CA ASP A 68 13.69 10.21 -10.34
C ASP A 68 13.85 10.80 -8.92
N PHE A 69 13.07 10.33 -7.94
CA PHE A 69 13.25 10.75 -6.54
C PHE A 69 14.64 10.38 -5.99
N TYR A 70 15.27 9.30 -6.47
CA TYR A 70 16.62 8.89 -6.04
C TYR A 70 17.64 10.04 -6.19
N HIS A 71 17.54 10.84 -7.25
CA HIS A 71 18.41 12.00 -7.46
C HIS A 71 17.81 13.32 -6.97
N ARG A 72 16.48 13.38 -6.76
CA ARG A 72 15.73 14.64 -6.51
C ARG A 72 15.08 14.74 -5.14
N TYR A 73 15.34 13.79 -4.24
CA TYR A 73 14.67 13.70 -2.93
C TYR A 73 14.69 15.01 -2.11
N LYS A 74 15.75 15.81 -2.21
CA LYS A 74 15.84 17.11 -1.51
C LYS A 74 14.81 18.13 -1.99
N GLU A 75 14.54 18.18 -3.30
CA GLU A 75 13.52 19.05 -3.89
C GLU A 75 12.13 18.63 -3.41
N ASP A 76 11.86 17.32 -3.48
CA ASP A 76 10.54 16.77 -3.14
C ASP A 76 10.24 16.90 -1.65
N ILE A 77 11.20 16.60 -0.77
CA ILE A 77 11.04 16.75 0.69
C ILE A 77 10.88 18.22 1.07
N ALA A 78 11.55 19.15 0.39
CA ALA A 78 11.35 20.58 0.62
C ALA A 78 9.92 21.03 0.26
N LEU A 79 9.33 20.47 -0.81
CA LEU A 79 7.93 20.73 -1.17
C LEU A 79 6.95 20.11 -0.16
N MET A 80 7.23 18.91 0.35
CA MET A 80 6.45 18.29 1.44
C MET A 80 6.48 19.14 2.72
N ALA A 81 7.65 19.67 3.07
CA ALA A 81 7.82 20.59 4.18
C ALA A 81 7.05 21.90 3.96
N GLU A 82 7.01 22.42 2.72
CA GLU A 82 6.24 23.62 2.40
C GLU A 82 4.72 23.40 2.55
N MET A 83 4.21 22.20 2.27
CA MET A 83 2.83 21.80 2.60
C MET A 83 2.59 21.65 4.11
N GLY A 84 3.66 21.55 4.91
CA GLY A 84 3.57 21.37 6.36
C GLY A 84 3.44 19.92 6.81
N PHE A 85 3.88 18.95 5.99
CA PHE A 85 3.89 17.54 6.38
C PHE A 85 4.62 17.38 7.72
N ASN A 86 4.09 16.54 8.60
CA ASN A 86 4.79 16.10 9.81
C ASN A 86 5.13 14.60 9.77
N VAL A 87 4.62 13.87 8.77
CA VAL A 87 5.02 12.50 8.45
C VAL A 87 5.22 12.35 6.95
N PHE A 88 6.17 11.53 6.54
CA PHE A 88 6.32 11.09 5.15
C PHE A 88 6.45 9.58 5.11
N ARG A 89 5.52 8.93 4.41
CA ARG A 89 5.55 7.49 4.21
C ARG A 89 6.29 7.14 2.93
N LEU A 90 7.27 6.26 3.05
CA LEU A 90 8.01 5.67 1.94
C LEU A 90 8.29 4.19 2.18
N SER A 91 8.77 3.48 1.16
CA SER A 91 9.36 2.15 1.33
C SER A 91 10.88 2.19 1.18
N ILE A 92 11.55 1.27 1.86
CA ILE A 92 12.95 0.95 1.56
C ILE A 92 12.95 -0.15 0.50
N ASN A 93 13.66 0.08 -0.59
CA ASN A 93 13.82 -0.91 -1.65
C ASN A 93 14.78 -2.01 -1.17
N TRP A 94 14.27 -3.21 -0.97
CA TRP A 94 15.07 -4.35 -0.49
C TRP A 94 16.28 -4.60 -1.41
N GLY A 95 16.11 -4.49 -2.73
CA GLY A 95 17.21 -4.63 -3.71
C GLY A 95 18.30 -3.56 -3.60
N ARG A 96 18.08 -2.43 -2.92
CA ARG A 96 19.16 -1.48 -2.60
C ARG A 96 20.01 -1.94 -1.43
N ILE A 97 19.40 -2.60 -0.44
CA ILE A 97 20.10 -3.02 0.78
C ILE A 97 20.73 -4.40 0.61
N TYR A 98 20.03 -5.34 -0.01
CA TYR A 98 20.53 -6.66 -0.38
C TYR A 98 20.22 -6.89 -1.87
N PRO A 99 21.15 -6.58 -2.79
CA PRO A 99 20.92 -6.65 -4.23
C PRO A 99 20.36 -7.98 -4.75
N ASN A 100 20.81 -9.10 -4.21
CA ASN A 100 20.27 -10.42 -4.53
C ASN A 100 19.24 -10.91 -3.50
N GLY A 101 18.96 -10.12 -2.46
CA GLY A 101 18.11 -10.45 -1.31
C GLY A 101 18.73 -11.44 -0.33
N ASP A 102 19.55 -12.37 -0.83
CA ASP A 102 20.23 -13.39 -0.03
C ASP A 102 21.73 -13.11 0.23
N ASP A 103 22.20 -11.89 -0.07
CA ASP A 103 23.60 -11.50 0.15
C ASP A 103 24.01 -11.64 1.62
N LYS A 104 25.31 -11.86 1.85
CA LYS A 104 25.86 -12.05 3.20
C LYS A 104 25.97 -10.74 3.99
N THR A 105 26.14 -9.62 3.30
CA THR A 105 26.34 -8.29 3.86
C THR A 105 25.49 -7.30 3.08
N PRO A 106 24.97 -6.25 3.73
CA PRO A 106 24.22 -5.22 3.04
C PRO A 106 25.11 -4.40 2.11
N ASN A 107 24.48 -3.70 1.18
CA ASN A 107 25.10 -2.72 0.31
C ASN A 107 25.11 -1.33 0.98
N GLU A 108 26.31 -0.85 1.28
CA GLU A 108 26.55 0.41 2.00
C GLU A 108 26.01 1.64 1.26
N GLU A 109 26.04 1.66 -0.08
CA GLU A 109 25.51 2.79 -0.86
C GLU A 109 23.99 2.88 -0.76
N GLY A 110 23.31 1.72 -0.70
CA GLY A 110 21.87 1.64 -0.45
C GLY A 110 21.52 2.15 0.95
N LEU A 111 22.30 1.78 1.98
CA LEU A 111 22.10 2.28 3.34
C LEU A 111 22.31 3.80 3.43
N ALA A 112 23.38 4.30 2.82
CA ALA A 112 23.72 5.72 2.79
C ALA A 112 22.62 6.57 2.14
N PHE A 113 22.00 6.08 1.05
CA PHE A 113 20.89 6.77 0.39
C PHE A 113 19.71 7.02 1.36
N TYR A 114 19.27 6.00 2.10
CA TYR A 114 18.13 6.18 3.01
C TYR A 114 18.49 7.01 4.25
N HIS A 115 19.73 6.93 4.77
CA HIS A 115 20.21 7.90 5.76
C HIS A 115 20.09 9.34 5.25
N ASP A 116 20.51 9.60 4.02
CA ASP A 116 20.46 10.92 3.42
C ASP A 116 19.01 11.41 3.23
N VAL A 117 18.08 10.51 2.86
CA VAL A 117 16.64 10.79 2.80
C VAL A 117 16.07 11.12 4.19
N PHE A 118 16.31 10.28 5.20
CA PHE A 118 15.80 10.48 6.55
C PHE A 118 16.39 11.73 7.23
N LYS A 119 17.66 12.02 6.96
CA LYS A 119 18.31 13.27 7.39
C LYS A 119 17.65 14.49 6.77
N GLU A 120 17.27 14.44 5.49
CA GLU A 120 16.56 15.53 4.83
C GLU A 120 15.13 15.68 5.40
N CYS A 121 14.41 14.59 5.67
CA CYS A 121 13.13 14.65 6.40
C CYS A 121 13.29 15.32 7.77
N ARG A 122 14.27 14.88 8.55
CA ARG A 122 14.56 15.42 9.90
C ARG A 122 14.89 16.90 9.88
N LYS A 123 15.61 17.39 8.86
CA LYS A 123 15.93 18.82 8.68
C LYS A 123 14.65 19.68 8.65
N TYR A 124 13.53 19.14 8.18
CA TYR A 124 12.24 19.81 8.12
C TYR A 124 11.26 19.40 9.23
N GLY A 125 11.67 18.51 10.15
CA GLY A 125 10.79 18.00 11.21
C GLY A 125 9.72 17.02 10.70
N ILE A 126 9.98 16.33 9.59
CA ILE A 126 9.11 15.31 9.02
C ILE A 126 9.53 13.95 9.58
N GLU A 127 8.60 13.24 10.23
CA GLU A 127 8.83 11.88 10.73
C GLU A 127 8.73 10.87 9.57
N PRO A 128 9.72 10.00 9.35
CA PRO A 128 9.59 8.91 8.39
C PRO A 128 8.64 7.83 8.91
N LEU A 129 7.70 7.38 8.06
CA LEU A 129 6.93 6.14 8.22
C LEU A 129 7.42 5.14 7.16
N VAL A 130 8.16 4.12 7.57
CA VAL A 130 8.88 3.26 6.62
C VAL A 130 8.17 1.93 6.41
N THR A 131 7.90 1.58 5.16
CA THR A 131 7.43 0.25 4.76
C THR A 131 8.61 -0.62 4.32
N LEU A 132 8.80 -1.78 4.94
CA LEU A 132 9.94 -2.66 4.64
C LEU A 132 9.81 -3.37 3.29
N SER A 133 8.61 -3.82 2.93
CA SER A 133 8.34 -4.49 1.66
C SER A 133 7.11 -3.90 0.98
N HIS A 134 7.29 -3.25 -0.16
CA HIS A 134 6.21 -2.68 -0.97
C HIS A 134 6.26 -3.20 -2.40
N TYR A 135 5.82 -4.45 -2.59
CA TYR A 135 5.77 -5.13 -3.89
C TYR A 135 7.09 -5.19 -4.67
N GLU A 136 8.22 -5.25 -3.96
CA GLU A 136 9.55 -5.06 -4.54
C GLU A 136 10.56 -6.12 -4.08
N THR A 137 10.10 -7.37 -3.97
CA THR A 137 10.97 -8.52 -3.69
C THR A 137 12.14 -8.55 -4.70
N PRO A 138 13.40 -8.72 -4.26
CA PRO A 138 14.54 -8.85 -5.17
C PRO A 138 14.33 -9.98 -6.18
N TRP A 139 14.58 -9.71 -7.46
CA TRP A 139 14.32 -10.67 -8.55
C TRP A 139 15.13 -11.95 -8.39
N ALA A 140 16.35 -11.87 -7.85
CA ALA A 140 17.17 -13.04 -7.56
C ALA A 140 16.49 -14.01 -6.58
N LEU A 141 15.70 -13.52 -5.62
CA LEU A 141 14.90 -14.39 -4.74
C LEU A 141 13.73 -15.02 -5.50
N THR A 142 13.10 -14.27 -6.40
CA THR A 142 12.09 -14.79 -7.33
C THR A 142 12.66 -15.93 -8.18
N GLU A 143 13.84 -15.79 -8.76
CA GLU A 143 14.43 -16.84 -9.61
C GLU A 143 14.88 -18.06 -8.82
N LYS A 144 15.53 -17.84 -7.67
CA LYS A 144 16.17 -18.91 -6.89
C LYS A 144 15.20 -19.69 -6.01
N TYR A 145 14.23 -19.00 -5.44
CA TYR A 145 13.32 -19.54 -4.41
C TYR A 145 11.85 -19.54 -4.86
N ASN A 146 11.56 -19.06 -6.08
CA ASN A 146 10.20 -18.71 -6.49
C ASN A 146 9.56 -17.75 -5.48
N GLY A 147 10.33 -16.76 -5.02
CA GLY A 147 9.89 -15.77 -4.04
C GLY A 147 9.46 -16.43 -2.72
N TRP A 148 8.34 -15.97 -2.19
CA TRP A 148 7.82 -16.39 -0.89
C TRP A 148 7.30 -17.83 -0.84
N ALA A 149 7.29 -18.56 -1.96
CA ALA A 149 6.99 -19.99 -1.95
C ALA A 149 7.98 -20.81 -1.10
N SER A 150 9.23 -20.36 -0.98
CA SER A 150 10.27 -20.99 -0.17
C SER A 150 10.28 -20.42 1.25
N ARG A 151 10.37 -21.32 2.25
CA ARG A 151 10.45 -20.93 3.67
C ARG A 151 11.74 -20.15 3.98
N GLU A 152 12.81 -20.38 3.23
CA GLU A 152 14.12 -19.73 3.37
C GLU A 152 14.06 -18.20 3.18
N VAL A 153 13.08 -17.70 2.44
CA VAL A 153 12.88 -16.26 2.24
C VAL A 153 12.49 -15.54 3.54
N ILE A 154 11.93 -16.26 4.53
CA ILE A 154 11.67 -15.73 5.87
C ILE A 154 12.98 -15.19 6.48
N ASP A 155 14.04 -15.98 6.46
CA ASP A 155 15.32 -15.60 7.08
C ASP A 155 16.01 -14.47 6.31
N HIS A 156 15.86 -14.44 4.98
CA HIS A 156 16.39 -13.35 4.16
C HIS A 156 15.69 -12.03 4.48
N PHE A 157 14.35 -12.04 4.59
CA PHE A 157 13.59 -10.85 4.98
C PHE A 157 13.91 -10.41 6.41
N VAL A 158 13.95 -11.35 7.37
CA VAL A 158 14.27 -11.02 8.77
C VAL A 158 15.66 -10.42 8.89
N ARG A 159 16.66 -10.92 8.15
CA ARG A 159 17.99 -10.31 8.09
C ARG A 159 17.93 -8.88 7.54
N TYR A 160 17.23 -8.68 6.42
CA TYR A 160 17.04 -7.35 5.83
C TYR A 160 16.35 -6.38 6.80
N ALA A 161 15.23 -6.77 7.39
CA ALA A 161 14.49 -5.99 8.37
C ALA A 161 15.38 -5.67 9.59
N THR A 162 16.13 -6.66 10.09
CA THR A 162 17.10 -6.47 11.20
C THR A 162 18.14 -5.41 10.85
N THR A 163 18.72 -5.46 9.64
CA THR A 163 19.65 -4.43 9.18
C THR A 163 19.00 -3.05 9.18
N CYS A 164 17.82 -2.89 8.58
CA CYS A 164 17.11 -1.61 8.55
C CYS A 164 16.79 -1.09 9.96
N PHE A 165 16.30 -1.95 10.84
CA PHE A 165 16.02 -1.58 12.23
C PHE A 165 17.28 -1.16 12.98
N GLN A 166 18.40 -1.86 12.80
CA GLN A 166 19.66 -1.51 13.48
C GLN A 166 20.24 -0.19 12.97
N GLU A 167 20.21 0.00 11.65
CA GLU A 167 20.81 1.16 10.99
C GLU A 167 20.02 2.44 11.28
N TYR A 168 18.70 2.38 11.17
CA TYR A 168 17.83 3.56 11.23
C TYR A 168 17.10 3.74 12.56
N LYS A 169 17.51 3.03 13.63
CA LYS A 169 16.82 3.06 14.95
C LYS A 169 16.66 4.44 15.57
N ASP A 170 17.57 5.35 15.25
CA ASP A 170 17.62 6.72 15.79
C ASP A 170 16.96 7.72 14.82
N GLU A 171 16.51 7.26 13.65
CA GLU A 171 15.94 8.05 12.54
C GLU A 171 14.48 7.77 12.25
N VAL A 172 14.01 6.55 12.52
CA VAL A 172 12.68 6.10 12.14
C VAL A 172 12.00 5.47 13.34
N LYS A 173 10.86 6.03 13.75
CA LYS A 173 10.02 5.45 14.80
C LYS A 173 8.94 4.51 14.26
N TYR A 174 8.32 4.86 13.13
CA TYR A 174 7.16 4.16 12.61
C TYR A 174 7.53 3.25 11.43
N TRP A 175 7.10 2.00 11.52
CA TRP A 175 7.43 0.94 10.57
C TRP A 175 6.20 0.17 10.15
N LEU A 176 6.20 -0.32 8.92
CA LEU A 176 5.25 -1.30 8.39
C LEU A 176 6.05 -2.47 7.81
N THR A 177 5.56 -3.70 7.99
CA THR A 177 6.25 -4.89 7.45
C THR A 177 5.97 -5.06 5.96
N PHE A 178 4.80 -5.59 5.61
CA PHE A 178 4.39 -5.87 4.23
C PHE A 178 3.25 -4.96 3.83
N ASN A 179 3.44 -4.18 2.76
CA ASN A 179 2.37 -3.41 2.16
C ASN A 179 1.26 -4.32 1.62
N GLU A 180 0.01 -3.99 1.94
CA GLU A 180 -1.18 -4.63 1.38
C GLU A 180 -1.07 -6.17 1.34
N ILE A 181 -0.62 -6.76 2.45
CA ILE A 181 -0.27 -8.20 2.51
C ILE A 181 -1.44 -9.11 2.10
N ASN A 182 -2.67 -8.66 2.29
CA ASN A 182 -3.90 -9.34 1.86
C ASN A 182 -4.07 -9.42 0.34
N CYS A 183 -3.35 -8.61 -0.46
CA CYS A 183 -3.30 -8.78 -1.92
C CYS A 183 -2.72 -10.14 -2.32
N ALA A 184 -1.88 -10.76 -1.49
CA ALA A 184 -1.44 -12.15 -1.66
C ALA A 184 -2.60 -13.17 -1.62
N MET A 185 -3.79 -12.77 -1.16
CA MET A 185 -4.99 -13.61 -1.21
C MET A 185 -5.67 -13.61 -2.59
N MET A 186 -5.17 -12.83 -3.55
CA MET A 186 -5.66 -12.74 -4.93
C MET A 186 -4.56 -13.12 -5.94
N PRO A 187 -4.91 -13.53 -7.17
CA PRO A 187 -3.93 -13.87 -8.21
C PRO A 187 -2.91 -12.75 -8.50
N PHE A 188 -3.34 -11.49 -8.43
CA PHE A 188 -2.47 -10.32 -8.57
C PHE A 188 -1.29 -10.34 -7.59
N GLY A 189 -1.52 -10.78 -6.35
CA GLY A 189 -0.49 -10.85 -5.32
C GLY A 189 0.54 -11.94 -5.53
N THR A 190 0.33 -12.88 -6.46
CA THR A 190 1.30 -13.95 -6.75
C THR A 190 2.67 -13.38 -7.10
N ILE A 191 2.73 -12.44 -8.04
CA ILE A 191 4.00 -11.81 -8.42
C ILE A 191 4.27 -10.54 -7.61
N MET A 192 3.29 -9.63 -7.49
CA MET A 192 3.52 -8.34 -6.84
C MET A 192 3.77 -8.50 -5.34
N GLY A 193 2.91 -9.23 -4.64
CA GLY A 193 2.99 -9.44 -3.20
C GLY A 193 4.03 -10.47 -2.79
N LEU A 194 4.07 -11.60 -3.50
CA LEU A 194 4.82 -12.79 -3.10
C LEU A 194 6.08 -13.05 -3.95
N GLY A 195 6.33 -12.25 -4.98
CA GLY A 195 7.48 -12.44 -5.87
C GLY A 195 7.53 -13.83 -6.50
N MET A 196 6.39 -14.52 -6.60
CA MET A 196 6.26 -15.83 -7.25
C MET A 196 5.98 -15.61 -8.73
N VAL A 197 6.56 -16.44 -9.58
CA VAL A 197 6.36 -16.32 -11.04
C VAL A 197 5.05 -17.02 -11.43
N PRO A 198 4.04 -16.30 -11.97
CA PRO A 198 2.83 -16.91 -12.47
C PRO A 198 3.08 -17.57 -13.83
N GLU A 199 2.21 -18.50 -14.24
CA GLU A 199 2.36 -19.19 -15.54
C GLU A 199 2.11 -18.27 -16.74
N SER A 200 1.19 -17.32 -16.60
CA SER A 200 0.92 -16.28 -17.58
C SER A 200 1.90 -15.13 -17.42
N ASP A 201 2.47 -14.64 -18.52
CA ASP A 201 3.30 -13.44 -18.58
C ASP A 201 2.47 -12.14 -18.50
N VAL A 202 1.15 -12.24 -18.69
CA VAL A 202 0.21 -11.12 -18.55
C VAL A 202 -0.21 -10.96 -17.10
N MET A 203 -0.13 -9.72 -16.61
CA MET A 203 -0.66 -9.31 -15.31
C MET A 203 -2.19 -9.22 -15.38
N ASP A 204 -2.86 -10.33 -15.10
CA ASP A 204 -4.33 -10.41 -15.04
C ASP A 204 -4.82 -10.49 -13.58
N PHE A 205 -5.57 -9.47 -13.18
CA PHE A 205 -6.15 -9.37 -11.84
C PHE A 205 -7.31 -10.34 -11.60
N GLY A 206 -7.91 -10.86 -12.68
CA GLY A 206 -9.03 -11.81 -12.64
C GLY A 206 -8.67 -13.22 -13.09
N ALA A 207 -7.38 -13.56 -13.16
CA ALA A 207 -6.92 -14.85 -13.64
C ALA A 207 -7.55 -15.99 -12.82
N SER A 208 -8.10 -16.98 -13.52
CA SER A 208 -8.51 -18.23 -12.88
C SER A 208 -7.26 -19.00 -12.47
N GLU A 209 -7.16 -19.35 -11.18
CA GLU A 209 -6.06 -20.16 -10.66
C GLU A 209 -6.47 -21.63 -10.53
N THR A 210 -5.49 -22.52 -10.70
CA THR A 210 -5.64 -23.93 -10.33
C THR A 210 -5.59 -24.07 -8.81
N HIS A 211 -6.12 -25.18 -8.29
CA HIS A 211 -6.03 -25.49 -6.87
C HIS A 211 -4.57 -25.47 -6.34
N GLU A 212 -3.63 -25.99 -7.13
CA GLU A 212 -2.20 -26.00 -6.77
C GLU A 212 -1.60 -24.59 -6.65
N GLN A 213 -2.00 -23.68 -7.53
CA GLN A 213 -1.57 -22.27 -7.48
C GLN A 213 -2.10 -21.58 -6.22
N VAL A 214 -3.37 -21.77 -5.89
CA VAL A 214 -3.97 -21.24 -4.66
C VAL A 214 -3.28 -21.81 -3.41
N GLN A 215 -3.06 -23.13 -3.36
CA GLN A 215 -2.33 -23.80 -2.28
C GLN A 215 -0.94 -23.18 -2.06
N LYS A 216 -0.13 -23.04 -3.13
CA LYS A 216 1.20 -22.44 -3.06
C LYS A 216 1.16 -20.99 -2.58
N ARG A 217 0.18 -20.22 -3.08
CA ARG A 217 -0.01 -18.82 -2.72
C ARG A 217 -0.36 -18.63 -1.25
N PHE A 218 -1.23 -19.46 -0.68
CA PHE A 218 -1.54 -19.40 0.75
C PHE A 218 -0.39 -19.90 1.64
N GLN A 219 0.42 -20.87 1.19
CA GLN A 219 1.65 -21.24 1.90
C GLN A 219 2.65 -20.08 1.91
N ALA A 220 2.81 -19.38 0.79
CA ALA A 220 3.70 -18.22 0.70
C ALA A 220 3.24 -17.04 1.56
N LEU A 221 1.92 -16.78 1.61
CA LEU A 221 1.33 -15.82 2.54
C LEU A 221 1.58 -16.21 4.01
N HIS A 222 1.50 -17.51 4.34
CA HIS A 222 1.88 -17.96 5.68
C HIS A 222 3.34 -17.63 6.02
N HIS A 223 4.28 -17.82 5.08
CA HIS A 223 5.67 -17.43 5.30
C HIS A 223 5.81 -15.91 5.54
N GLN A 224 5.07 -15.06 4.83
CA GLN A 224 5.07 -13.62 5.11
C GLN A 224 4.53 -13.27 6.50
N PHE A 225 3.50 -13.97 7.00
CA PHE A 225 3.03 -13.77 8.37
C PHE A 225 4.11 -14.08 9.40
N VAL A 226 4.81 -15.22 9.25
CA VAL A 226 5.89 -15.62 10.17
C VAL A 226 7.06 -14.62 10.08
N ALA A 227 7.43 -14.19 8.88
CA ALA A 227 8.47 -13.19 8.65
C ALA A 227 8.10 -11.82 9.26
N SER A 228 6.85 -11.40 9.12
CA SER A 228 6.32 -10.17 9.75
C SER A 228 6.41 -10.25 11.27
N ALA A 229 5.96 -11.36 11.87
CA ALA A 229 5.96 -11.54 13.31
C ALA A 229 7.39 -11.58 13.88
N LYS A 230 8.33 -12.24 13.19
CA LYS A 230 9.75 -12.20 13.54
C LYS A 230 10.35 -10.79 13.41
N ALA A 231 9.96 -10.03 12.39
CA ALA A 231 10.39 -8.65 12.20
C ALA A 231 9.89 -7.72 13.32
N VAL A 232 8.64 -7.88 13.77
CA VAL A 232 8.10 -7.15 14.93
C VAL A 232 8.95 -7.43 16.17
N GLN A 233 9.16 -8.71 16.49
CA GLN A 233 9.93 -9.13 17.67
C GLN A 233 11.36 -8.58 17.67
N ILE A 234 12.09 -8.72 16.56
CA ILE A 234 13.47 -8.21 16.48
C ILE A 234 13.51 -6.68 16.50
N GLY A 235 12.53 -6.02 15.87
CA GLY A 235 12.39 -4.57 15.91
C GLY A 235 12.25 -4.05 17.34
N HIS A 236 11.32 -4.59 18.12
CA HIS A 236 11.17 -4.21 19.53
C HIS A 236 12.37 -4.58 20.41
N ALA A 237 13.06 -5.68 20.10
CA ALA A 237 14.30 -6.04 20.79
C ALA A 237 15.44 -5.05 20.52
N ILE A 238 15.49 -4.46 19.33
CA ILE A 238 16.48 -3.42 18.95
C ILE A 238 16.09 -2.07 19.56
N ASN A 239 14.82 -1.67 19.43
CA ASN A 239 14.30 -0.43 19.99
C ASN A 239 12.85 -0.62 20.46
N PRO A 240 12.60 -0.63 21.79
CA PRO A 240 11.25 -0.84 22.33
C PRO A 240 10.31 0.36 22.09
N ASN A 241 10.80 1.47 21.53
CA ASN A 241 9.99 2.63 21.17
C ASN A 241 9.49 2.61 19.72
N PHE A 242 9.89 1.63 18.92
CA PHE A 242 9.33 1.46 17.58
C PHE A 242 7.82 1.22 17.65
N MET A 243 7.11 1.78 16.69
CA MET A 243 5.72 1.47 16.39
C MET A 243 5.72 0.68 15.09
N ILE A 244 5.39 -0.62 15.14
CA ILE A 244 5.44 -1.52 13.99
C ILE A 244 4.01 -1.98 13.69
N GLY A 245 3.49 -1.53 12.53
CA GLY A 245 2.13 -1.80 12.09
C GLY A 245 2.02 -2.87 11.01
N CYS A 246 0.84 -3.45 10.87
CA CYS A 246 0.47 -4.16 9.64
C CYS A 246 0.02 -3.17 8.57
N MET A 247 -0.05 -3.60 7.30
CA MET A 247 -0.65 -2.80 6.24
C MET A 247 -1.62 -3.69 5.42
N ILE A 248 -2.89 -3.31 5.41
CA ILE A 248 -3.98 -4.02 4.73
C ILE A 248 -4.55 -3.17 3.60
N ALA A 249 -4.76 -3.77 2.42
CA ALA A 249 -5.60 -3.19 1.38
C ALA A 249 -7.05 -3.21 1.85
N GLY A 250 -7.53 -2.09 2.39
CA GLY A 250 -8.85 -2.01 3.03
C GLY A 250 -9.96 -2.11 1.99
N GLY A 251 -10.79 -3.15 2.11
CA GLY A 251 -11.91 -3.39 1.22
C GLY A 251 -13.22 -3.48 1.99
N LEU A 252 -14.13 -2.54 1.75
CA LEU A 252 -15.48 -2.58 2.31
C LEU A 252 -16.46 -3.16 1.31
N ALA A 253 -17.13 -4.25 1.67
CA ALA A 253 -18.25 -4.82 0.95
C ALA A 253 -19.58 -4.58 1.68
N TYR A 254 -20.52 -3.90 1.04
CA TYR A 254 -21.91 -3.83 1.47
C TYR A 254 -22.74 -4.98 0.88
N PRO A 255 -23.86 -5.37 1.50
CA PRO A 255 -24.84 -6.17 0.82
C PRO A 255 -25.60 -5.34 -0.22
N TYR A 256 -25.77 -5.85 -1.44
CA TYR A 256 -26.50 -5.15 -2.50
C TYR A 256 -27.98 -4.95 -2.16
N THR A 257 -28.58 -5.90 -1.42
CA THR A 257 -29.96 -5.82 -0.93
C THR A 257 -30.06 -6.29 0.53
N CYS A 258 -31.22 -6.09 1.17
CA CYS A 258 -31.51 -6.65 2.49
C CYS A 258 -31.77 -8.17 2.48
N ASN A 259 -31.56 -8.87 1.36
CA ASN A 259 -31.61 -10.32 1.31
C ASN A 259 -30.55 -10.90 2.26
N PRO A 260 -30.93 -11.78 3.22
CA PRO A 260 -29.97 -12.38 4.16
C PRO A 260 -28.79 -13.09 3.48
N LYS A 261 -28.97 -13.58 2.25
CA LYS A 261 -27.88 -14.18 1.47
C LYS A 261 -26.85 -13.15 0.99
N ASP A 262 -27.30 -11.96 0.59
CA ASP A 262 -26.43 -10.85 0.21
C ASP A 262 -25.69 -10.33 1.45
N ALA A 263 -26.39 -10.21 2.59
CA ALA A 263 -25.80 -9.86 3.88
C ALA A 263 -24.68 -10.83 4.30
N LEU A 264 -24.92 -12.14 4.17
CA LEU A 264 -23.92 -13.15 4.48
C LEU A 264 -22.74 -13.13 3.48
N ALA A 265 -23.00 -12.88 2.20
CA ALA A 265 -21.97 -12.75 1.18
C ALA A 265 -21.05 -11.55 1.47
N ALA A 266 -21.62 -10.38 1.78
CA ALA A 266 -20.89 -9.19 2.18
C ALA A 266 -20.05 -9.43 3.44
N GLN A 267 -20.62 -10.07 4.47
CA GLN A 267 -19.88 -10.43 5.68
C GLN A 267 -18.68 -11.34 5.37
N ASN A 268 -18.86 -12.37 4.54
CA ASN A 268 -17.77 -13.26 4.15
C ASN A 268 -16.70 -12.52 3.34
N LYS A 269 -17.08 -11.59 2.46
CA LYS A 269 -16.15 -10.75 1.71
C LYS A 269 -15.32 -9.87 2.63
N ASN A 270 -15.93 -9.19 3.61
CA ASN A 270 -15.23 -8.38 4.60
C ASN A 270 -14.29 -9.23 5.48
N ASN A 271 -14.75 -10.42 5.91
CA ASN A 271 -13.94 -11.38 6.66
C ASN A 271 -12.64 -11.73 5.92
N MET A 272 -12.75 -12.10 4.65
CA MET A 272 -11.58 -12.49 3.86
C MET A 272 -10.72 -11.28 3.47
N SER A 273 -11.33 -10.15 3.11
CA SER A 273 -10.58 -8.99 2.60
C SER A 273 -9.79 -8.29 3.71
N ASN A 274 -10.33 -8.24 4.93
CA ASN A 274 -9.75 -7.40 5.99
C ASN A 274 -9.23 -8.22 7.17
N TYR A 275 -10.06 -9.13 7.72
CA TYR A 275 -9.74 -9.79 8.99
C TYR A 275 -8.89 -11.05 8.83
N PHE A 276 -8.79 -11.64 7.64
CA PHE A 276 -7.94 -12.83 7.44
C PHE A 276 -6.49 -12.53 7.79
N CYS A 277 -5.92 -11.52 7.13
CA CYS A 277 -4.56 -11.06 7.42
C CYS A 277 -4.50 -10.19 8.68
N GLY A 278 -5.57 -9.45 8.98
CA GLY A 278 -5.66 -8.62 10.18
C GLY A 278 -5.60 -9.42 11.47
N ASP A 279 -6.38 -10.50 11.60
CA ASP A 279 -6.37 -11.33 12.82
C ASP A 279 -5.01 -12.01 13.04
N VAL A 280 -4.35 -12.48 11.98
CA VAL A 280 -3.02 -13.10 12.12
C VAL A 280 -2.00 -12.10 12.65
N GLN A 281 -2.00 -10.86 12.15
CA GLN A 281 -1.00 -9.86 12.55
C GLN A 281 -1.34 -9.15 13.87
N VAL A 282 -2.61 -8.96 14.20
CA VAL A 282 -3.03 -8.26 15.42
C VAL A 282 -3.20 -9.22 16.61
N ARG A 283 -3.69 -10.44 16.36
CA ARG A 283 -3.98 -11.42 17.42
C ARG A 283 -3.00 -12.58 17.46
N GLY A 284 -2.11 -12.69 16.48
CA GLY A 284 -1.13 -13.77 16.39
C GLY A 284 -1.75 -15.13 16.04
N VAL A 285 -3.01 -15.16 15.61
CA VAL A 285 -3.74 -16.40 15.31
C VAL A 285 -4.59 -16.24 14.06
N TYR A 286 -4.71 -17.32 13.28
CA TYR A 286 -5.67 -17.35 12.18
C TYR A 286 -7.10 -17.15 12.69
N PRO A 287 -7.96 -16.40 11.95
CA PRO A 287 -9.33 -16.20 12.37
C PRO A 287 -10.11 -17.51 12.33
N TYR A 288 -11.15 -17.61 13.16
CA TYR A 288 -11.97 -18.83 13.31
C TYR A 288 -12.55 -19.37 11.98
N PHE A 289 -12.82 -18.49 11.01
CA PHE A 289 -13.37 -18.87 9.71
C PHE A 289 -12.33 -19.42 8.74
N ALA A 290 -11.02 -19.20 8.97
CA ALA A 290 -9.94 -19.69 8.09
C ALA A 290 -9.98 -21.21 7.95
N LYS A 291 -10.26 -21.95 9.03
CA LYS A 291 -10.36 -23.41 9.01
C LYS A 291 -11.42 -23.91 8.02
N ARG A 292 -12.57 -23.21 7.95
CA ARG A 292 -13.63 -23.54 7.00
C ARG A 292 -13.19 -23.21 5.58
N PHE A 293 -12.63 -22.02 5.37
CA PHE A 293 -12.11 -21.58 4.09
C PHE A 293 -11.07 -22.57 3.53
N PHE A 294 -10.09 -22.96 4.33
CA PHE A 294 -9.07 -23.95 3.92
C PHE A 294 -9.69 -25.28 3.54
N LYS A 295 -10.62 -25.80 4.36
CA LYS A 295 -11.33 -27.05 4.04
C LYS A 295 -12.12 -26.97 2.73
N GLU A 296 -12.83 -25.87 2.48
CA GLU A 296 -13.65 -25.69 1.27
C GLU A 296 -12.81 -25.51 0.00
N ASN A 297 -11.56 -25.05 0.13
CA ASN A 297 -10.64 -24.83 -0.99
C ASN A 297 -9.52 -25.89 -1.06
N ASP A 298 -9.59 -26.94 -0.23
CA ASP A 298 -8.60 -28.02 -0.11
C ASP A 298 -7.16 -27.54 0.20
N ILE A 299 -7.03 -26.42 0.93
CA ILE A 299 -5.74 -25.83 1.28
C ILE A 299 -5.18 -26.50 2.55
N HIS A 300 -3.97 -27.05 2.46
CA HIS A 300 -3.22 -27.69 3.53
C HIS A 300 -1.90 -26.95 3.75
N LEU A 301 -1.83 -26.13 4.80
CA LEU A 301 -0.62 -25.37 5.10
C LEU A 301 0.34 -26.20 5.97
N ASP A 302 1.62 -26.11 5.66
CA ASP A 302 2.70 -26.52 6.56
C ASP A 302 2.94 -25.40 7.58
N ILE A 303 2.23 -25.49 8.71
CA ILE A 303 2.36 -24.59 9.86
C ILE A 303 3.03 -25.39 10.98
N THR A 304 4.21 -24.94 11.40
CA THR A 304 4.93 -25.55 12.51
C THR A 304 4.48 -24.96 13.85
N THR A 305 4.74 -25.67 14.95
CA THR A 305 4.51 -25.12 16.29
C THR A 305 5.36 -23.87 16.55
N ASP A 306 6.56 -23.80 15.99
CA ASP A 306 7.39 -22.60 16.07
C ASP A 306 6.71 -21.43 15.33
N ASP A 307 6.14 -21.66 14.15
CA ASP A 307 5.37 -20.62 13.43
C ASP A 307 4.24 -20.06 14.30
N GLU A 308 3.47 -20.93 14.98
CA GLU A 308 2.39 -20.49 15.88
C GLU A 308 2.91 -19.63 17.04
N ILE A 309 4.06 -19.99 17.62
CA ILE A 309 4.71 -19.23 18.70
C ILE A 309 5.18 -17.86 18.18
N GLU A 310 5.80 -17.82 17.00
CA GLU A 310 6.29 -16.59 16.39
C GLU A 310 5.14 -15.63 16.11
N LEU A 311 4.02 -16.11 15.55
CA LEU A 311 2.84 -15.29 15.29
C LEU A 311 2.26 -14.70 16.59
N LEU A 312 2.16 -15.50 17.65
CA LEU A 312 1.66 -15.04 18.95
C LEU A 312 2.55 -13.97 19.60
N ASN A 313 3.87 -14.08 19.43
CA ASN A 313 4.82 -13.16 20.04
C ASN A 313 5.10 -11.90 19.20
N GLY A 314 4.72 -11.90 17.92
CA GLY A 314 5.01 -10.83 16.97
C GLY A 314 3.78 -10.05 16.50
N THR A 315 2.85 -9.74 17.41
CA THR A 315 1.66 -8.95 17.08
C THR A 315 2.00 -7.47 16.92
N VAL A 316 1.35 -6.81 15.95
CA VAL A 316 1.62 -5.40 15.60
C VAL A 316 1.07 -4.40 16.62
N ASP A 317 1.67 -3.20 16.66
CA ASP A 317 1.31 -2.13 17.60
C ASP A 317 0.12 -1.28 17.14
N PHE A 318 -0.10 -1.21 15.82
CA PHE A 318 -1.20 -0.46 15.22
C PHE A 318 -1.65 -1.11 13.90
N TYR A 319 -2.90 -0.88 13.53
CA TYR A 319 -3.46 -1.38 12.27
C TYR A 319 -3.45 -0.27 11.23
N SER A 320 -2.71 -0.45 10.14
CA SER A 320 -2.72 0.51 9.04
C SER A 320 -3.36 -0.07 7.78
N PHE A 321 -3.93 0.81 6.96
CA PHE A 321 -4.62 0.39 5.75
C PHE A 321 -4.62 1.44 4.65
N SER A 322 -4.80 0.96 3.41
CA SER A 322 -5.24 1.77 2.28
C SER A 322 -6.77 1.77 2.20
N TYR A 323 -7.37 2.88 1.77
CA TYR A 323 -8.79 2.95 1.47
C TYR A 323 -9.02 3.80 0.23
N TYR A 324 -9.79 3.27 -0.71
CA TYR A 324 -10.08 3.98 -1.97
C TYR A 324 -11.55 3.91 -2.38
N MET A 325 -12.20 2.79 -2.13
CA MET A 325 -13.58 2.53 -2.55
C MET A 325 -14.24 1.44 -1.70
N SER A 326 -15.55 1.33 -1.81
CA SER A 326 -16.32 0.17 -1.38
C SER A 326 -16.89 -0.60 -2.59
N SER A 327 -17.39 -1.79 -2.33
CA SER A 327 -18.10 -2.66 -3.28
C SER A 327 -19.45 -3.10 -2.73
N THR A 328 -20.25 -3.77 -3.56
CA THR A 328 -21.41 -4.52 -3.07
C THR A 328 -21.36 -5.99 -3.48
N GLU A 329 -21.93 -6.84 -2.62
CA GLU A 329 -22.03 -8.28 -2.79
C GLU A 329 -23.49 -8.71 -2.91
N THR A 330 -23.74 -9.64 -3.84
CA THR A 330 -25.06 -10.25 -4.05
C THR A 330 -24.93 -11.72 -4.40
N VAL A 331 -25.98 -12.52 -4.19
CA VAL A 331 -26.08 -13.89 -4.72
C VAL A 331 -26.88 -13.97 -6.02
N ASP A 332 -27.31 -12.83 -6.57
CA ASP A 332 -27.95 -12.76 -7.87
C ASP A 332 -26.90 -12.85 -8.99
N GLU A 333 -26.86 -14.00 -9.66
CA GLU A 333 -25.92 -14.29 -10.73
C GLU A 333 -26.19 -13.49 -12.02
N GLU A 334 -27.43 -13.05 -12.27
CA GLU A 334 -27.74 -12.20 -13.43
C GLU A 334 -27.18 -10.79 -13.21
N LEU A 335 -27.31 -10.25 -12.00
CA LEU A 335 -26.72 -8.96 -11.64
C LEU A 335 -25.19 -8.98 -11.67
N LYS A 336 -24.56 -10.05 -11.17
CA LYS A 336 -23.11 -10.24 -11.29
C LYS A 336 -22.65 -10.28 -12.73
N ALA A 337 -23.31 -11.06 -13.58
CA ALA A 337 -22.94 -11.18 -14.99
C ALA A 337 -23.15 -9.87 -15.77
N ALA A 338 -24.20 -9.10 -15.43
CA ALA A 338 -24.54 -7.88 -16.15
C ALA A 338 -23.74 -6.64 -15.70
N LYS A 339 -23.33 -6.58 -14.43
CA LYS A 339 -22.76 -5.36 -13.84
C LYS A 339 -21.48 -5.60 -13.01
N GLY A 340 -21.10 -6.85 -12.78
CA GLY A 340 -19.95 -7.19 -11.94
C GLY A 340 -18.62 -6.75 -12.57
N ASN A 341 -17.79 -6.07 -11.78
CA ASN A 341 -16.39 -5.84 -12.09
C ASN A 341 -15.53 -6.75 -11.20
N VAL A 342 -14.48 -7.34 -11.77
CA VAL A 342 -13.48 -8.19 -11.09
C VAL A 342 -12.96 -7.54 -9.79
N PHE A 343 -12.82 -6.21 -9.78
CA PHE A 343 -12.33 -5.46 -8.61
C PHE A 343 -13.41 -4.95 -7.66
N ALA A 344 -14.61 -4.64 -8.15
CA ALA A 344 -15.59 -3.83 -7.42
C ALA A 344 -16.91 -4.56 -7.12
N GLY A 345 -17.00 -5.86 -7.43
CA GLY A 345 -18.26 -6.59 -7.29
C GLY A 345 -19.35 -5.96 -8.15
N VAL A 346 -20.59 -5.95 -7.66
CA VAL A 346 -21.66 -5.18 -8.30
C VAL A 346 -21.55 -3.71 -7.87
N PRO A 347 -21.56 -2.74 -8.80
CA PRO A 347 -21.53 -1.32 -8.45
C PRO A 347 -22.70 -0.92 -7.56
N ASN A 348 -22.41 -0.19 -6.49
CA ASN A 348 -23.40 0.45 -5.64
C ASN A 348 -24.14 1.54 -6.43
N PRO A 349 -25.47 1.46 -6.63
CA PRO A 349 -26.21 2.43 -7.44
C PRO A 349 -26.34 3.82 -6.78
N TYR A 350 -25.93 3.97 -5.53
CA TYR A 350 -25.98 5.23 -4.78
C TYR A 350 -24.68 6.02 -4.81
N LEU A 351 -23.60 5.46 -5.36
CA LEU A 351 -22.27 6.07 -5.36
C LEU A 351 -21.88 6.60 -6.74
N GLU A 352 -21.19 7.74 -6.75
CA GLU A 352 -20.49 8.23 -7.92
C GLU A 352 -19.25 7.36 -8.22
N THR A 353 -18.76 7.41 -9.46
CA THR A 353 -17.64 6.58 -9.92
C THR A 353 -16.61 7.44 -10.66
N SER A 354 -15.33 7.22 -10.38
CA SER A 354 -14.22 7.89 -11.05
C SER A 354 -14.05 7.41 -12.51
N GLU A 355 -13.22 8.11 -13.28
CA GLU A 355 -12.91 7.73 -14.67
C GLU A 355 -12.27 6.33 -14.81
N TRP A 356 -11.64 5.83 -13.74
CA TRP A 356 -11.07 4.48 -13.68
C TRP A 356 -12.04 3.44 -13.09
N GLY A 357 -13.33 3.78 -12.93
CA GLY A 357 -14.35 2.84 -12.48
C GLY A 357 -14.38 2.61 -10.97
N TRP A 358 -13.71 3.43 -10.16
CA TRP A 358 -13.66 3.28 -8.71
C TRP A 358 -14.76 4.09 -8.04
N GLN A 359 -15.55 3.47 -7.17
CA GLN A 359 -16.65 4.15 -6.49
C GLN A 359 -16.15 5.09 -5.41
N ILE A 360 -16.71 6.30 -5.35
CA ILE A 360 -16.32 7.31 -4.37
C ILE A 360 -17.23 7.16 -3.14
N ASP A 361 -16.69 6.59 -2.07
CA ASP A 361 -17.45 6.28 -0.85
C ASP A 361 -16.77 6.83 0.43
N PRO A 362 -16.92 8.12 0.74
CA PRO A 362 -16.35 8.68 1.96
C PRO A 362 -17.01 8.09 3.22
N GLU A 363 -18.32 7.82 3.22
CA GLU A 363 -19.02 7.24 4.38
C GLU A 363 -18.56 5.80 4.66
N GLY A 364 -18.19 5.07 3.62
CA GLY A 364 -17.56 3.76 3.76
C GLY A 364 -16.22 3.80 4.47
N LEU A 365 -15.45 4.90 4.40
CA LEU A 365 -14.24 5.06 5.21
C LEU A 365 -14.59 5.12 6.70
N ARG A 366 -15.62 5.90 7.08
CA ARG A 366 -16.10 5.96 8.48
C ARG A 366 -16.60 4.61 8.95
N TRP A 367 -17.36 3.89 8.11
CA TRP A 367 -17.81 2.53 8.42
C TRP A 367 -16.63 1.61 8.68
N TYR A 368 -15.63 1.62 7.79
CA TYR A 368 -14.46 0.76 7.88
C TYR A 368 -13.62 1.05 9.13
N LEU A 369 -13.38 2.33 9.43
CA LEU A 369 -12.67 2.76 10.63
C LEU A 369 -13.35 2.24 11.90
N ASN A 370 -14.67 2.44 12.02
CA ASN A 370 -15.45 1.97 13.17
C ASN A 370 -15.44 0.45 13.31
N ASP A 371 -15.58 -0.27 12.19
CA ASP A 371 -15.65 -1.73 12.18
C ASP A 371 -14.29 -2.38 12.53
N VAL A 372 -13.20 -1.90 11.94
CA VAL A 372 -11.85 -2.37 12.28
C VAL A 372 -11.48 -2.01 13.71
N TYR A 373 -11.76 -0.78 14.15
CA TYR A 373 -11.49 -0.37 15.53
C TYR A 373 -12.30 -1.18 16.52
N GLY A 374 -13.61 -1.35 16.30
CA GLY A 374 -14.48 -2.17 17.16
C GLY A 374 -14.08 -3.65 17.22
N ARG A 375 -13.29 -4.13 16.26
CA ARG A 375 -12.75 -5.50 16.26
C ARG A 375 -11.47 -5.67 17.06
N TYR A 376 -10.57 -4.68 16.99
CA TYR A 376 -9.20 -4.82 17.49
C TYR A 376 -8.87 -3.89 18.67
N GLU A 377 -9.50 -2.74 18.76
CA GLU A 377 -9.28 -1.72 19.80
C GLU A 377 -7.80 -1.34 19.97
N ILE A 378 -7.04 -1.36 18.86
CA ILE A 378 -5.68 -0.82 18.75
C ILE A 378 -5.71 0.42 17.84
N PRO A 379 -4.71 1.31 17.92
CA PRO A 379 -4.68 2.51 17.10
C PRO A 379 -4.72 2.18 15.60
N LEU A 380 -5.41 3.02 14.83
CA LEU A 380 -5.52 2.92 13.37
C LEU A 380 -4.68 4.00 12.69
N MET A 381 -4.22 3.73 11.48
CA MET A 381 -3.61 4.77 10.63
C MET A 381 -4.00 4.56 9.17
N ILE A 382 -4.52 5.62 8.53
CA ILE A 382 -4.78 5.59 7.09
C ILE A 382 -3.46 5.90 6.40
N VAL A 383 -2.87 4.89 5.78
CA VAL A 383 -1.56 5.03 5.16
C VAL A 383 -1.62 5.20 3.64
N GLU A 384 -2.81 5.04 3.06
CA GLU A 384 -3.12 5.43 1.69
C GLU A 384 -4.60 5.81 1.54
N ASN A 385 -4.84 6.95 0.90
CA ASN A 385 -6.12 7.33 0.33
C ASN A 385 -5.82 8.39 -0.74
N GLY A 386 -6.55 8.37 -1.85
CA GLY A 386 -6.31 9.32 -2.91
C GLY A 386 -7.15 9.06 -4.15
N LEU A 387 -7.14 10.04 -5.06
CA LEU A 387 -7.88 9.96 -6.32
C LEU A 387 -6.91 10.04 -7.50
N GLY A 388 -6.83 8.94 -8.24
CA GLY A 388 -6.19 8.89 -9.54
C GLY A 388 -7.10 9.50 -10.60
N ALA A 389 -6.65 10.57 -11.25
CA ALA A 389 -7.41 11.30 -12.27
C ALA A 389 -6.50 11.78 -13.41
N VAL A 390 -7.08 12.15 -14.56
CA VAL A 390 -6.35 12.89 -15.59
C VAL A 390 -6.26 14.35 -15.15
N ASP A 391 -5.05 14.84 -14.89
CA ASP A 391 -4.86 16.27 -14.64
C ASP A 391 -4.63 17.02 -15.96
N VAL A 392 -5.37 18.11 -16.16
CA VAL A 392 -5.28 18.96 -17.35
C VAL A 392 -4.77 20.34 -16.93
N ARG A 393 -3.78 20.84 -17.67
CA ARG A 393 -3.27 22.20 -17.47
C ARG A 393 -4.27 23.21 -18.06
N GLY A 394 -4.69 24.17 -17.26
CA GLY A 394 -5.57 25.27 -17.65
C GLY A 394 -4.88 26.27 -18.58
N GLU A 395 -5.67 27.19 -19.14
CA GLU A 395 -5.17 28.28 -20.01
C GLU A 395 -4.21 29.23 -19.28
N ASP A 396 -4.31 29.32 -17.96
CA ASP A 396 -3.43 30.10 -17.09
C ASP A 396 -2.10 29.40 -16.76
N GLY A 397 -1.91 28.18 -17.28
CA GLY A 397 -0.71 27.37 -17.08
C GLY A 397 -0.72 26.52 -15.80
N LYS A 398 -1.80 26.48 -15.02
CA LYS A 398 -1.89 25.75 -13.74
C LYS A 398 -2.74 24.49 -13.81
N PHE A 399 -2.67 23.65 -12.78
CA PHE A 399 -3.52 22.47 -12.62
C PHE A 399 -4.63 22.75 -11.60
N HIS A 400 -5.86 22.88 -12.10
CA HIS A 400 -7.06 23.11 -11.29
C HIS A 400 -7.74 21.79 -10.92
N ASP A 401 -7.19 21.07 -9.96
CA ASP A 401 -7.64 19.74 -9.57
C ASP A 401 -8.70 19.71 -8.46
N VAL A 402 -9.76 20.50 -8.65
CA VAL A 402 -10.86 20.66 -7.68
C VAL A 402 -11.55 19.33 -7.35
N TYR A 403 -11.60 18.39 -8.30
CA TYR A 403 -12.13 17.03 -8.08
C TYR A 403 -11.33 16.26 -7.02
N ARG A 404 -10.00 16.46 -6.96
CA ARG A 404 -9.12 15.81 -5.98
C ARG A 404 -9.33 16.43 -4.61
N ILE A 405 -9.42 17.76 -4.56
CA ILE A 405 -9.77 18.50 -3.35
C ILE A 405 -11.11 18.02 -2.79
N ASP A 406 -12.14 17.91 -3.64
CA ASP A 406 -13.47 17.46 -3.21
C ASP A 406 -13.49 16.02 -2.69
N TYR A 407 -12.81 15.10 -3.39
CA TYR A 407 -12.65 13.72 -2.91
C TYR A 407 -11.99 13.68 -1.52
N LEU A 408 -10.85 14.34 -1.36
CA LEU A 408 -10.08 14.32 -0.11
C LEU A 408 -10.84 15.02 1.02
N ARG A 409 -11.49 16.16 0.75
CA ARG A 409 -12.34 16.85 1.74
C ARG A 409 -13.39 15.91 2.31
N LYS A 410 -14.15 15.24 1.44
CA LYS A 410 -15.23 14.33 1.85
C LYS A 410 -14.72 13.17 2.71
N HIS A 411 -13.56 12.59 2.39
CA HIS A 411 -12.96 11.52 3.20
C HIS A 411 -12.43 12.03 4.54
N ILE A 412 -11.76 13.19 4.56
CA ILE A 412 -11.25 13.81 5.79
C ILE A 412 -12.40 14.20 6.73
N GLU A 413 -13.54 14.63 6.22
CA GLU A 413 -14.73 14.86 7.04
C GLU A 413 -15.19 13.58 7.74
N GLN A 414 -15.21 12.45 7.03
CA GLN A 414 -15.62 11.15 7.58
C GLN A 414 -14.57 10.55 8.53
N MET A 415 -13.29 10.88 8.37
CA MET A 415 -12.26 10.61 9.38
C MET A 415 -12.53 11.37 10.68
N GLY A 416 -12.88 12.66 10.58
CA GLY A 416 -13.25 13.47 11.73
C GLY A 416 -14.45 12.91 12.48
N GLU A 417 -15.47 12.48 11.73
CA GLU A 417 -16.63 11.81 12.29
C GLU A 417 -16.28 10.47 12.97
N ALA A 418 -15.39 9.66 12.41
CA ALA A 418 -14.94 8.42 13.04
C ALA A 418 -14.15 8.68 14.34
N ILE A 419 -13.37 9.76 14.41
CA ILE A 419 -12.71 10.19 15.66
C ILE A 419 -13.76 10.56 16.71
N GLU A 420 -14.83 11.27 16.32
CA GLU A 420 -15.96 11.57 17.22
C GLU A 420 -16.69 10.30 17.68
N ASP A 421 -16.77 9.27 16.83
CA ASP A 421 -17.29 7.94 17.19
C ASP A 421 -16.39 7.21 18.22
N GLY A 422 -15.17 7.69 18.47
CA GLY A 422 -14.22 7.15 19.44
C GLY A 422 -13.09 6.32 18.84
N VAL A 423 -12.90 6.34 17.52
CA VAL A 423 -11.79 5.65 16.86
C VAL A 423 -10.46 6.35 17.17
N ASP A 424 -9.48 5.59 17.68
CA ASP A 424 -8.10 6.09 17.85
C ASP A 424 -7.38 6.11 16.50
N LEU A 425 -7.44 7.24 15.80
CA LEU A 425 -6.81 7.45 14.50
C LEU A 425 -5.52 8.28 14.64
N LEU A 426 -4.37 7.64 14.39
CA LEU A 426 -3.04 8.22 14.56
C LEU A 426 -2.69 9.26 13.49
N GLY A 427 -3.16 9.04 12.26
CA GLY A 427 -2.70 9.81 11.13
C GLY A 427 -3.30 9.41 9.78
N TYR A 428 -2.91 10.20 8.79
CA TYR A 428 -3.36 10.14 7.41
C TYR A 428 -2.22 10.52 6.46
N THR A 429 -1.84 9.60 5.58
CA THR A 429 -0.91 9.86 4.48
C THR A 429 -1.58 9.69 3.12
N MET A 430 -1.75 10.80 2.39
CA MET A 430 -2.33 10.80 1.04
C MET A 430 -1.45 10.02 0.05
N TRP A 431 -2.03 9.11 -0.72
CA TRP A 431 -1.28 8.24 -1.64
C TRP A 431 -0.80 8.96 -2.89
N GLY A 432 0.47 8.75 -3.23
CA GLY A 432 1.09 9.35 -4.41
C GLY A 432 1.10 10.86 -4.29
N CYS A 433 1.55 11.38 -3.14
CA CYS A 433 1.51 12.81 -2.83
C CYS A 433 2.30 13.70 -3.81
N VAL A 434 3.26 13.10 -4.50
CA VAL A 434 3.87 13.57 -5.74
C VAL A 434 3.48 12.59 -6.83
N ASP A 435 3.19 13.10 -8.03
CA ASP A 435 2.87 12.22 -9.16
C ASP A 435 3.96 11.14 -9.33
N LEU A 436 3.50 9.91 -9.47
CA LEU A 436 4.32 8.72 -9.52
C LEU A 436 3.70 7.72 -10.51
N VAL A 437 4.46 6.69 -10.87
CA VAL A 437 3.99 5.64 -11.76
C VAL A 437 2.88 4.85 -11.08
N SER A 438 1.72 4.68 -11.71
CA SER A 438 0.63 3.88 -11.13
C SER A 438 1.01 2.39 -10.98
N ALA A 439 0.62 1.76 -9.86
CA ALA A 439 0.92 0.34 -9.64
C ALA A 439 0.19 -0.57 -10.64
N SER A 440 -1.11 -0.33 -10.85
CA SER A 440 -1.96 -1.24 -11.62
C SER A 440 -1.73 -1.17 -13.12
N THR A 441 -1.51 0.03 -13.68
CA THR A 441 -1.38 0.23 -15.13
C THR A 441 0.02 0.66 -15.57
N GLY A 442 0.90 1.08 -14.65
CA GLY A 442 2.22 1.60 -15.01
C GLY A 442 2.15 2.96 -15.70
N GLU A 443 1.08 3.72 -15.46
CA GLU A 443 0.80 4.99 -16.14
C GLU A 443 1.21 6.20 -15.31
N MET A 444 1.76 7.22 -15.97
CA MET A 444 1.88 8.59 -15.45
C MET A 444 0.60 9.40 -15.68
N LYS A 445 -0.22 9.05 -16.68
CA LYS A 445 -1.49 9.76 -16.99
C LYS A 445 -2.51 9.70 -15.85
N LYS A 446 -2.50 8.60 -15.08
CA LYS A 446 -3.31 8.45 -13.87
C LYS A 446 -2.57 9.10 -12.70
N ARG A 447 -2.82 10.39 -12.49
CA ARG A 447 -2.09 11.23 -11.54
C ARG A 447 -2.79 11.29 -10.19
N TYR A 448 -1.98 11.35 -9.13
CA TYR A 448 -2.46 11.32 -7.74
C TYR A 448 -2.03 12.56 -6.95
N GLY A 449 -0.89 13.16 -7.30
CA GLY A 449 -0.16 14.05 -6.41
C GLY A 449 -0.79 15.42 -6.21
N PHE A 450 -0.40 16.04 -5.10
CA PHE A 450 -0.47 17.49 -4.92
C PHE A 450 0.57 18.21 -5.79
N ILE A 451 1.62 17.48 -6.16
CA ILE A 451 2.74 17.96 -6.97
C ILE A 451 2.73 17.18 -8.28
N TYR A 452 2.57 17.91 -9.37
CA TYR A 452 2.70 17.41 -10.73
C TYR A 452 4.17 17.12 -11.03
N VAL A 453 4.43 16.05 -11.79
CA VAL A 453 5.73 15.77 -12.39
C VAL A 453 5.58 15.76 -13.91
N ASP A 454 6.43 16.53 -14.60
CA ASP A 454 6.49 16.56 -16.06
C ASP A 454 7.11 15.26 -16.60
N LYS A 455 6.23 14.27 -16.74
CA LYS A 455 6.49 12.99 -17.38
C LYS A 455 5.19 12.42 -17.95
N ASP A 456 5.20 11.95 -19.18
CA ASP A 456 4.08 11.23 -19.80
C ASP A 456 4.24 9.70 -19.78
N ASN A 457 3.27 8.97 -20.34
CA ASN A 457 3.30 7.51 -20.39
C ASN A 457 4.40 6.95 -21.31
N ASP A 458 4.89 7.76 -22.25
CA ASP A 458 5.94 7.38 -23.20
C ASP A 458 7.34 7.75 -22.67
N GLY A 459 7.41 8.30 -21.45
CA GLY A 459 8.66 8.71 -20.79
C GLY A 459 9.16 10.09 -21.21
N ASN A 460 8.38 10.89 -21.94
CA ASN A 460 8.79 12.26 -22.28
C ASN A 460 8.50 13.23 -21.14
N GLY A 461 9.37 14.22 -20.97
CA GLY A 461 9.30 15.26 -19.94
C GLY A 461 10.67 15.50 -19.32
N ASP A 462 10.84 16.61 -18.60
CA ASP A 462 12.12 16.93 -17.91
C ASP A 462 12.12 16.63 -16.41
N LEU A 463 11.03 16.02 -15.93
CA LEU A 463 10.77 15.63 -14.54
C LEU A 463 10.67 16.81 -13.56
N HIS A 464 10.50 18.06 -14.02
CA HIS A 464 10.30 19.17 -13.10
C HIS A 464 8.98 19.01 -12.31
N ARG A 465 8.98 19.55 -11.08
CA ARG A 465 7.84 19.53 -10.17
C ARG A 465 7.05 20.82 -10.25
N GLU A 466 5.73 20.71 -10.26
CA GLU A 466 4.82 21.86 -10.20
C GLU A 466 3.70 21.64 -9.20
N LYS A 467 3.29 22.70 -8.51
CA LYS A 467 2.22 22.63 -7.52
C LYS A 467 0.87 22.67 -8.21
N LYS A 468 -0.03 21.78 -7.82
CA LYS A 468 -1.46 21.82 -8.19
C LYS A 468 -2.24 22.64 -7.16
N ASP A 469 -3.47 23.03 -7.45
CA ASP A 469 -4.30 23.78 -6.50
C ASP A 469 -4.50 23.01 -5.16
N SER A 470 -4.56 21.69 -5.24
CA SER A 470 -4.65 20.80 -4.07
C SER A 470 -3.45 20.89 -3.11
N PHE A 471 -2.28 21.36 -3.56
CA PHE A 471 -1.11 21.61 -2.72
C PHE A 471 -1.42 22.67 -1.64
N ASP A 472 -1.89 23.84 -2.06
CA ASP A 472 -2.18 24.94 -1.16
C ASP A 472 -3.42 24.67 -0.31
N TRP A 473 -4.37 23.89 -0.83
CA TRP A 473 -5.51 23.41 -0.05
C TRP A 473 -5.04 22.49 1.09
N TYR A 474 -4.27 21.44 0.79
CA TYR A 474 -3.83 20.49 1.81
C TYR A 474 -2.91 21.13 2.85
N LYS A 475 -2.11 22.12 2.43
CA LYS A 475 -1.34 22.98 3.35
C LYS A 475 -2.22 23.66 4.40
N LYS A 476 -3.39 24.19 4.00
CA LYS A 476 -4.36 24.80 4.95
C LYS A 476 -5.01 23.75 5.85
N VAL A 477 -5.31 22.57 5.30
CA VAL A 477 -5.83 21.44 6.09
C VAL A 477 -4.85 21.10 7.21
N ILE A 478 -3.56 20.93 6.90
CA ILE A 478 -2.55 20.59 7.90
C ILE A 478 -2.34 21.73 8.90
N ALA A 479 -2.20 22.96 8.43
CA ALA A 479 -1.97 24.13 9.29
C ALA A 479 -3.14 24.37 10.28
N SER A 480 -4.36 24.01 9.89
CA SER A 480 -5.56 24.11 10.73
C SER A 480 -5.85 22.84 11.55
N ASN A 481 -5.01 21.79 11.40
CA ASN A 481 -5.24 20.44 11.94
C ASN A 481 -6.64 19.89 11.59
N GLY A 482 -7.02 19.98 10.32
CA GLY A 482 -8.29 19.48 9.79
C GLY A 482 -9.53 20.35 10.05
N LYS A 483 -9.38 21.54 10.66
CA LYS A 483 -10.51 22.44 10.95
C LYS A 483 -11.02 23.14 9.69
N GLU A 484 -10.10 23.63 8.86
CA GLU A 484 -10.39 24.31 7.59
C GLU A 484 -10.21 23.33 6.44
N LEU A 485 -11.31 22.99 5.77
CA LEU A 485 -11.29 22.11 4.59
C LEU A 485 -11.78 22.84 3.32
N ASP A 486 -12.08 24.13 3.38
CA ASP A 486 -12.62 24.93 2.27
C ASP A 486 -11.58 25.81 1.57
#